data_AF-A0A1M6TEJ7-F1
#
_entry.id   AF-A0A1M6TEJ7-F1
#
_cell.length_a   1.000
_cell.length_b   1.000
_cell.length_c   1.000
_cell.angle_alpha   90.00
_cell.angle_beta   90.00
_cell.angle_gamma   90.00
#
_symmetry.space_group_name_H-M   'P 1'
#
loop_
_entity.id
_entity.type
_entity.pdbx_description
1 polymer ?
#
loop_
_entity_poly.entity_id
_entity_poly.type
_entity_poly.pdbx_seq_one_letter_code
_entity_poly.pdbx_strand_id
1 'polypeptide(L)'
;MSKYRIGIIAEGPTDISVIQAIIKNAFPDKVFLFVPISPTPQELSMQKKDESFGWGGVYRVCKNLHDKLQIAEGAGGKFDCIVVHVDADIAYAKYGDIGELNPVIDNLPCGKIKESYDEVCVKLEKILLDWIGEKRDDIAPCIPYICTETWVGCWLFPEQRESVAEDTEEHAIYDLLYKLGIGKAQKNKRIIRKSEGRFRKCPNGYNNAAKLLSDKGWYMLANKYTQVRRFNEKNEGNYNLIFFILKFVVYNKDGNVVMLRLLNKLDD
;
A
#
# COMPACT_ATOMS: atom_id res chain seq x y z
N MET A 1 -5.81 -24.85 -9.71
CA MET A 1 -5.40 -23.81 -8.73
C MET A 1 -6.45 -22.72 -8.74
N SER A 2 -7.05 -22.39 -7.59
CA SER A 2 -7.99 -21.28 -7.49
C SER A 2 -7.24 -19.94 -7.64
N LYS A 3 -7.89 -18.97 -8.28
CA LYS A 3 -7.36 -17.64 -8.54
C LYS A 3 -7.99 -16.66 -7.54
N TYR A 4 -7.17 -16.00 -6.72
CA TYR A 4 -7.65 -15.03 -5.72
C TYR A 4 -7.93 -13.68 -6.40
N ARG A 5 -9.12 -13.12 -6.22
CA ARG A 5 -9.53 -11.83 -6.76
C ARG A 5 -9.30 -10.74 -5.72
N ILE A 6 -8.36 -9.84 -6.00
CA ILE A 6 -7.93 -8.78 -5.08
C ILE A 6 -8.35 -7.42 -5.64
N GLY A 7 -9.22 -6.72 -4.91
CA GLY A 7 -9.56 -5.32 -5.18
C GLY A 7 -8.44 -4.41 -4.67
N ILE A 8 -8.11 -3.34 -5.39
CA ILE A 8 -7.14 -2.35 -4.92
C ILE A 8 -7.72 -0.93 -5.07
N ILE A 9 -7.74 -0.20 -3.96
CA ILE A 9 -8.01 1.24 -3.89
C ILE A 9 -6.71 1.90 -3.45
N ALA A 10 -6.15 2.79 -4.25
CA ALA A 10 -4.89 3.44 -3.93
C ALA A 10 -4.88 4.92 -4.34
N GLU A 11 -3.95 5.68 -3.75
CA GLU A 11 -3.76 7.08 -4.06
C GLU A 11 -3.30 7.33 -5.49
N GLY A 12 -2.54 6.40 -6.07
CA GLY A 12 -2.02 6.56 -7.41
C GLY A 12 -1.80 5.24 -8.14
N PRO A 13 -1.64 5.28 -9.47
CA PRO A 13 -1.38 4.09 -10.28
C PRO A 13 -0.03 3.45 -9.97
N THR A 14 0.94 4.22 -9.48
CA THR A 14 2.26 3.71 -9.08
C THR A 14 2.17 2.82 -7.85
N ASP A 15 1.30 3.18 -6.90
CA ASP A 15 1.11 2.46 -5.65
C ASP A 15 0.41 1.12 -5.91
N ILE A 16 -0.51 1.05 -6.87
CA ILE A 16 -1.09 -0.21 -7.35
C ILE A 16 0.01 -1.17 -7.81
N SER A 17 0.95 -0.72 -8.64
CA SER A 17 2.04 -1.57 -9.13
C SER A 17 2.93 -2.09 -8.00
N VAL A 18 3.18 -1.26 -6.98
CA VAL A 18 3.95 -1.60 -5.78
C VAL A 18 3.22 -2.66 -4.96
N ILE A 19 1.95 -2.43 -4.63
CA ILE A 19 1.10 -3.36 -3.86
C ILE A 19 1.02 -4.72 -4.55
N GLN A 20 0.80 -4.74 -5.87
CA GLN A 20 0.77 -5.99 -6.64
C GLN A 20 2.10 -6.74 -6.58
N ALA A 21 3.23 -6.03 -6.63
CA ALA A 21 4.55 -6.65 -6.53
C ALA A 21 4.75 -7.29 -5.16
N ILE A 22 4.40 -6.58 -4.10
CA ILE A 22 4.51 -7.04 -2.71
C ILE A 22 3.67 -8.30 -2.52
N ILE A 23 2.40 -8.29 -2.94
CA ILE A 23 1.50 -9.45 -2.80
C ILE A 23 2.03 -10.65 -3.59
N LYS A 24 2.48 -10.45 -4.83
CA LYS A 24 3.05 -11.56 -5.63
C LYS A 24 4.33 -12.11 -5.00
N ASN A 25 5.20 -11.25 -4.46
CA ASN A 25 6.44 -11.68 -3.83
C ASN A 25 6.16 -12.44 -2.52
N ALA A 26 5.20 -11.99 -1.72
CA ALA A 26 4.83 -12.67 -0.48
C ALA A 26 4.14 -14.04 -0.72
N PHE A 27 3.59 -14.27 -1.92
CA PHE A 27 2.82 -15.46 -2.28
C PHE A 27 3.23 -16.04 -3.64
N PRO A 28 4.47 -16.54 -3.78
CA PRO A 28 4.97 -17.01 -5.06
C PRO A 28 4.17 -18.19 -5.63
N ASP A 29 3.56 -19.01 -4.76
CA ASP A 29 2.79 -20.21 -5.16
C ASP A 29 1.30 -19.93 -5.44
N LYS A 30 0.85 -18.67 -5.36
CA LYS A 30 -0.57 -18.31 -5.53
C LYS A 30 -0.78 -17.52 -6.82
N VAL A 31 -1.98 -17.65 -7.37
CA VAL A 31 -2.39 -16.93 -8.58
C VAL A 31 -3.41 -15.86 -8.20
N PHE A 32 -3.16 -14.62 -8.62
CA PHE A 32 -3.98 -13.47 -8.29
C PHE A 32 -4.61 -12.84 -9.54
N LEU A 33 -5.85 -12.36 -9.38
CA LEU A 33 -6.52 -11.42 -10.26
C LEU A 33 -6.62 -10.07 -9.54
N PHE A 34 -5.74 -9.14 -9.89
CA PHE A 34 -5.81 -7.79 -9.34
C PHE A 34 -6.81 -6.95 -10.13
N VAL A 35 -7.72 -6.30 -9.43
CA VAL A 35 -8.71 -5.39 -10.00
C VAL A 35 -8.53 -4.01 -9.35
N PRO A 36 -8.01 -3.02 -10.08
CA PRO A 36 -8.01 -1.63 -9.63
C PRO A 36 -9.45 -1.14 -9.47
N ILE A 37 -9.91 -0.95 -8.23
CA ILE A 37 -11.19 -0.30 -7.92
C ILE A 37 -11.01 1.21 -8.07
N SER A 38 -9.86 1.75 -7.65
CA SER A 38 -9.43 3.11 -7.99
C SER A 38 -7.92 3.30 -7.79
N PRO A 39 -7.22 4.05 -8.66
CA PRO A 39 -7.69 4.53 -9.95
C PRO A 39 -7.93 3.39 -10.95
N THR A 40 -9.09 3.39 -11.61
CA THR A 40 -9.41 2.46 -12.71
C THR A 40 -8.69 2.86 -14.00
N PRO A 41 -8.49 1.95 -14.97
CA PRO A 41 -7.96 2.32 -16.29
C PRO A 41 -8.74 3.45 -16.98
N GLN A 42 -10.05 3.50 -16.77
CA GLN A 42 -10.92 4.56 -17.29
C GLN A 42 -10.64 5.90 -16.60
N GLU A 43 -10.55 5.92 -15.26
CA GLU A 43 -10.17 7.11 -14.49
C GLU A 43 -8.79 7.64 -14.91
N LEU A 44 -7.82 6.74 -15.14
CA LEU A 44 -6.49 7.09 -15.67
C LEU A 44 -6.56 7.71 -17.08
N SER A 45 -7.48 7.24 -17.93
CA SER A 45 -7.64 7.76 -19.30
C SER A 45 -8.34 9.11 -19.37
N MET A 46 -9.21 9.40 -18.40
CA MET A 46 -9.98 10.65 -18.33
C MET A 46 -9.24 11.77 -17.59
N GLN A 47 -8.15 11.43 -16.89
CA GLN A 47 -7.35 12.37 -16.13
C GLN A 47 -6.81 13.51 -17.00
N LYS A 48 -7.16 14.75 -16.67
CA LYS A 48 -6.54 15.92 -17.28
C LYS A 48 -5.10 16.05 -16.78
N LYS A 49 -4.21 16.66 -17.57
CA LYS A 49 -2.76 16.81 -17.25
C LYS A 49 -2.47 17.43 -15.88
N ASP A 50 -3.42 18.16 -15.31
CA ASP A 50 -3.24 18.92 -14.06
C ASP A 50 -4.08 18.40 -12.87
N GLU A 51 -4.93 17.39 -13.08
CA GLU A 51 -5.63 16.71 -11.98
C GLU A 51 -4.73 15.60 -11.45
N SER A 52 -4.22 15.71 -10.22
CA SER A 52 -3.47 14.63 -9.57
C SER A 52 -4.42 13.70 -8.82
N PHE A 53 -4.16 12.39 -8.87
CA PHE A 53 -4.74 11.49 -7.87
C PHE A 53 -4.12 11.77 -6.49
N GLY A 54 -4.73 11.20 -5.45
CA GLY A 54 -4.29 11.32 -4.06
C GLY A 54 -5.34 10.78 -3.11
N TRP A 55 -5.09 10.94 -1.82
CA TRP A 55 -5.94 10.44 -0.74
C TRP A 55 -7.41 10.87 -0.81
N GLY A 56 -7.72 12.05 -1.36
CA GLY A 56 -9.10 12.47 -1.56
C GLY A 56 -9.89 11.57 -2.52
N GLY A 57 -9.21 10.95 -3.49
CA GLY A 57 -9.82 9.92 -4.34
C GLY A 57 -10.14 8.65 -3.55
N VAL A 58 -9.22 8.22 -2.69
CA VAL A 58 -9.40 7.07 -1.80
C VAL A 58 -10.58 7.30 -0.86
N TYR A 59 -10.62 8.44 -0.17
CA TYR A 59 -11.74 8.83 0.71
C TYR A 59 -13.10 8.77 -0.01
N ARG A 60 -13.21 9.39 -1.20
CA ARG A 60 -14.47 9.40 -1.98
C ARG A 60 -14.89 8.00 -2.42
N VAL A 61 -13.94 7.12 -2.72
CA VAL A 61 -14.22 5.73 -3.08
C VAL A 61 -14.65 4.94 -1.84
N CYS A 62 -13.97 5.09 -0.70
CA CYS A 62 -14.35 4.44 0.56
C CYS A 62 -15.76 4.83 1.02
N LYS A 63 -16.12 6.12 0.96
CA LYS A 63 -17.46 6.63 1.29
C LYS A 63 -18.57 5.97 0.46
N ASN A 64 -18.27 5.60 -0.79
CA ASN A 64 -19.22 4.97 -1.72
C ASN A 64 -18.78 3.54 -2.04
N LEU A 65 -18.11 2.86 -1.11
CA LEU A 65 -17.48 1.57 -1.39
C LEU A 65 -18.52 0.53 -1.79
N HIS A 66 -19.68 0.51 -1.13
CA HIS A 66 -20.77 -0.41 -1.45
C HIS A 66 -21.14 -0.36 -2.94
N ASP A 67 -21.43 0.83 -3.47
CA ASP A 67 -21.79 1.02 -4.88
C ASP A 67 -20.64 0.66 -5.82
N LYS A 68 -19.41 1.03 -5.44
CA LYS A 68 -18.20 0.70 -6.21
C LYS A 68 -17.98 -0.82 -6.28
N LEU A 69 -18.20 -1.54 -5.19
CA LEU A 69 -18.10 -2.99 -5.13
C LEU A 69 -19.21 -3.67 -5.92
N GLN A 70 -20.47 -3.20 -5.83
CA GLN A 70 -21.55 -3.76 -6.66
C GLN A 70 -21.21 -3.74 -8.15
N ILE A 71 -20.64 -2.63 -8.64
CA ILE A 71 -20.21 -2.51 -10.04
C ILE A 71 -19.03 -3.46 -10.34
N ALA A 72 -18.00 -3.45 -9.48
CA ALA A 72 -16.77 -4.20 -9.71
C ALA A 72 -16.96 -5.74 -9.56
N GLU A 73 -17.85 -6.16 -8.67
CA GLU A 73 -18.18 -7.57 -8.41
C GLU A 73 -19.24 -8.09 -9.38
N GLY A 74 -20.22 -7.27 -9.78
CA GLY A 74 -21.20 -7.64 -10.79
C GLY A 74 -20.58 -8.08 -12.12
N ALA A 75 -19.39 -7.55 -12.44
CA ALA A 75 -18.64 -7.88 -13.65
C ALA A 75 -17.74 -9.14 -13.52
N GLY A 76 -17.55 -9.73 -12.33
CA GLY A 76 -16.71 -10.94 -12.24
C GLY A 76 -16.59 -11.66 -10.91
N GLY A 77 -17.56 -11.49 -10.01
CA GLY A 77 -17.62 -12.15 -8.72
C GLY A 77 -17.01 -11.35 -7.58
N LYS A 78 -17.21 -11.87 -6.36
CA LYS A 78 -16.78 -11.25 -5.10
C LYS A 78 -15.26 -11.18 -4.98
N PHE A 79 -14.77 -10.17 -4.29
CA PHE A 79 -13.36 -10.09 -3.91
C PHE A 79 -13.06 -11.03 -2.74
N ASP A 80 -11.87 -11.65 -2.78
CA ASP A 80 -11.33 -12.39 -1.63
C ASP A 80 -10.69 -11.44 -0.61
N CYS A 81 -10.26 -10.26 -1.06
CA CYS A 81 -9.64 -9.22 -0.25
C CYS A 81 -9.65 -7.90 -1.04
N ILE A 82 -9.82 -6.78 -0.34
CA ILE A 82 -9.73 -5.43 -0.89
C ILE A 82 -8.63 -4.69 -0.14
N VAL A 83 -7.59 -4.28 -0.86
CA VAL A 83 -6.51 -3.47 -0.30
C VAL A 83 -6.88 -1.99 -0.42
N VAL A 84 -6.79 -1.26 0.68
CA VAL A 84 -7.02 0.19 0.72
C VAL A 84 -5.73 0.88 1.12
N HIS A 85 -5.16 1.65 0.21
CA HIS A 85 -3.86 2.28 0.37
C HIS A 85 -3.98 3.78 0.59
N VAL A 86 -3.29 4.26 1.63
CA VAL A 86 -3.12 5.67 1.98
C VAL A 86 -1.75 5.87 2.64
N ASP A 87 -1.05 6.95 2.32
CA ASP A 87 0.20 7.33 2.99
C ASP A 87 -0.09 7.92 4.39
N ALA A 88 0.79 7.76 5.37
CA ALA A 88 0.48 8.18 6.75
C ALA A 88 0.62 9.69 6.96
N ASP A 89 1.14 10.43 6.00
CA ASP A 89 1.16 11.90 6.00
C ASP A 89 -0.26 12.50 6.04
N ILE A 90 -1.27 11.77 5.55
CA ILE A 90 -2.70 12.12 5.66
C ILE A 90 -3.14 12.29 7.11
N ALA A 91 -2.47 11.65 8.07
CA ALA A 91 -2.77 11.85 9.49
C ALA A 91 -2.71 13.33 9.91
N TYR A 92 -1.99 14.16 9.15
CA TYR A 92 -1.82 15.59 9.39
C TYR A 92 -2.63 16.48 8.44
N ALA A 93 -3.34 15.88 7.48
CA ALA A 93 -4.16 16.58 6.49
C ALA A 93 -5.53 17.00 7.04
N LYS A 94 -6.24 17.83 6.29
CA LYS A 94 -7.63 18.23 6.55
C LYS A 94 -8.50 17.91 5.34
N TYR A 95 -9.77 17.59 5.58
CA TYR A 95 -10.76 17.42 4.49
C TYR A 95 -10.88 18.63 3.57
N GLY A 96 -10.69 19.84 4.10
CA GLY A 96 -10.63 21.06 3.31
C GLY A 96 -9.54 21.06 2.23
N ASP A 97 -8.43 20.34 2.43
CA ASP A 97 -7.31 20.27 1.48
C ASP A 97 -7.69 19.53 0.18
N ILE A 98 -8.71 18.68 0.25
CA ILE A 98 -9.29 17.96 -0.91
C ILE A 98 -10.65 18.55 -1.35
N GLY A 99 -11.02 19.70 -0.81
CA GLY A 99 -12.30 20.36 -1.10
C GLY A 99 -13.52 19.67 -0.49
N GLU A 100 -13.36 18.77 0.48
CA GLU A 100 -14.47 18.15 1.19
C GLU A 100 -14.89 19.04 2.36
N LEU A 101 -16.08 19.62 2.25
CA LEU A 101 -16.64 20.55 3.25
C LEU A 101 -17.54 19.86 4.27
N ASN A 102 -18.08 18.67 3.93
CA ASN A 102 -19.01 17.93 4.78
C ASN A 102 -18.55 16.46 4.86
N PRO A 103 -17.41 16.19 5.53
CA PRO A 103 -16.93 14.83 5.68
C PRO A 103 -17.94 13.98 6.44
N VAL A 104 -18.00 12.68 6.12
CA VAL A 104 -18.91 11.75 6.83
C VAL A 104 -18.60 11.74 8.32
N ILE A 105 -17.32 11.77 8.66
CA ILE A 105 -16.79 11.88 10.02
C ILE A 105 -15.60 12.84 9.98
N ASP A 106 -15.64 13.89 10.79
CA ASP A 106 -14.55 14.88 10.90
C ASP A 106 -13.46 14.39 11.87
N ASN A 107 -12.69 13.38 11.43
CA ASN A 107 -11.66 12.68 12.21
C ASN A 107 -10.22 12.97 11.74
N LEU A 108 -10.02 13.95 10.86
CA LEU A 108 -8.71 14.44 10.43
C LEU A 108 -8.50 15.93 10.80
N PRO A 109 -7.29 16.36 11.21
CA PRO A 109 -6.09 15.55 11.38
C PRO A 109 -6.18 14.65 12.63
N CYS A 110 -5.56 13.48 12.58
CA CYS A 110 -5.53 12.51 13.68
C CYS A 110 -4.14 12.32 14.30
N GLY A 111 -3.10 12.66 13.56
CA GLY A 111 -1.71 12.65 14.00
C GLY A 111 -1.38 13.90 14.82
N LYS A 112 -0.48 13.74 15.79
CA LYS A 112 0.08 14.84 16.58
C LYS A 112 1.60 14.85 16.47
N ILE A 113 2.18 16.04 16.55
CA ILE A 113 3.63 16.19 16.62
C ILE A 113 4.15 15.36 17.81
N LYS A 114 5.18 14.53 17.57
CA LYS A 114 5.82 13.60 18.52
C LYS A 114 5.10 12.27 18.78
N GLU A 115 3.98 11.97 18.12
CA GLU A 115 3.44 10.61 18.17
C GLU A 115 4.35 9.64 17.43
N SER A 116 4.41 8.39 17.91
CA SER A 116 5.14 7.35 17.21
C SER A 116 4.45 7.00 15.90
N TYR A 117 5.23 6.55 14.92
CA TYR A 117 4.71 6.12 13.61
C TYR A 117 3.63 5.04 13.76
N ASP A 118 3.81 4.18 14.76
CA ASP A 118 2.89 3.10 15.02
C ASP A 118 1.51 3.58 15.47
N GLU A 119 1.48 4.54 16.39
CA GLU A 119 0.27 5.17 16.88
C GLU A 119 -0.48 5.90 15.75
N VAL A 120 0.26 6.60 14.89
CA VAL A 120 -0.31 7.30 13.72
C VAL A 120 -0.98 6.31 12.76
N CYS A 121 -0.27 5.23 12.39
CA CYS A 121 -0.84 4.22 11.48
C CYS A 121 -2.05 3.49 12.08
N VAL A 122 -2.07 3.21 13.38
CA VAL A 122 -3.24 2.61 14.06
C VAL A 122 -4.46 3.54 14.00
N LYS A 123 -4.27 4.85 14.18
CA LYS A 123 -5.36 5.82 14.05
C LYS A 123 -5.87 5.90 12.62
N LEU A 124 -4.98 5.94 11.63
CA LEU A 124 -5.37 5.97 10.22
C LEU A 124 -6.12 4.70 9.81
N GLU A 125 -5.71 3.53 10.30
CA GLU A 125 -6.46 2.29 10.08
C GLU A 125 -7.90 2.41 10.58
N LYS A 126 -8.11 2.99 11.76
CA LYS A 126 -9.48 3.28 12.25
C LYS A 126 -10.22 4.27 11.34
N ILE A 127 -9.56 5.33 10.88
CA ILE A 127 -10.15 6.34 10.00
C ILE A 127 -10.57 5.73 8.65
N LEU A 128 -9.76 4.85 8.08
CA LEU A 128 -10.12 4.14 6.85
C LEU A 128 -11.39 3.30 7.03
N LEU A 129 -11.52 2.60 8.15
CA LEU A 129 -12.73 1.84 8.48
C LEU A 129 -13.93 2.76 8.70
N ASP A 130 -13.72 3.91 9.35
CA ASP A 130 -14.74 4.94 9.53
C ASP A 130 -15.21 5.51 8.18
N TRP A 131 -14.32 5.70 7.21
CA TRP A 131 -14.68 6.14 5.84
C TRP A 131 -15.53 5.12 5.10
N ILE A 132 -15.26 3.83 5.32
CA ILE A 132 -16.01 2.73 4.71
C ILE A 132 -17.41 2.62 5.33
N GLY A 133 -17.55 2.97 6.61
CA GLY A 133 -18.85 3.05 7.30
C GLY A 133 -19.50 1.70 7.63
N GLU A 134 -18.89 0.59 7.20
CA GLU A 134 -19.31 -0.77 7.53
C GLU A 134 -18.13 -1.63 7.98
N LYS A 135 -18.38 -2.52 8.95
CA LYS A 135 -17.37 -3.49 9.37
C LYS A 135 -17.25 -4.57 8.31
N ARG A 136 -16.06 -4.64 7.73
CA ARG A 136 -15.70 -5.60 6.70
C ARG A 136 -14.40 -6.29 7.06
N ASP A 137 -14.45 -7.60 7.16
CA ASP A 137 -13.25 -8.37 7.48
C ASP A 137 -12.36 -8.57 6.23
N ASP A 138 -12.89 -8.36 5.03
CA ASP A 138 -12.19 -8.47 3.75
C ASP A 138 -11.37 -7.23 3.34
N ILE A 139 -11.27 -6.22 4.21
CA ILE A 139 -10.48 -5.01 3.97
C ILE A 139 -9.09 -5.14 4.60
N ALA A 140 -8.06 -4.92 3.79
CA ALA A 140 -6.66 -4.87 4.20
C ALA A 140 -6.10 -3.45 4.03
N PRO A 141 -5.94 -2.67 5.12
CA PRO A 141 -5.26 -1.38 5.09
C PRO A 141 -3.79 -1.54 4.67
N CYS A 142 -3.33 -0.68 3.76
CA CYS A 142 -1.93 -0.59 3.34
C CYS A 142 -1.45 0.85 3.60
N ILE A 143 -0.73 1.05 4.70
CA ILE A 143 -0.36 2.38 5.19
C ILE A 143 1.17 2.49 5.28
N PRO A 144 1.87 2.88 4.21
CA PRO A 144 3.23 3.38 4.34
C PRO A 144 3.23 4.71 5.12
N TYR A 145 4.28 5.01 5.85
CA TYR A 145 4.34 6.09 6.83
C TYR A 145 4.53 7.44 6.15
N ILE A 146 5.60 7.60 5.37
CA ILE A 146 5.80 8.82 4.57
C ILE A 146 5.24 8.62 3.17
N CYS A 147 5.74 7.62 2.45
CA CYS A 147 5.31 7.32 1.09
C CYS A 147 5.81 5.94 0.65
N THR A 148 5.18 5.35 -0.37
CA THR A 148 5.62 4.07 -0.96
C THR A 148 7.03 4.13 -1.53
N GLU A 149 7.52 5.31 -1.94
CA GLU A 149 8.87 5.51 -2.46
C GLU A 149 9.96 5.12 -1.46
N THR A 150 9.68 5.21 -0.16
CA THR A 150 10.57 4.74 0.91
C THR A 150 10.93 3.26 0.73
N TRP A 151 9.93 2.44 0.40
CA TRP A 151 10.09 1.00 0.22
C TRP A 151 10.74 0.70 -1.12
N VAL A 152 10.23 1.32 -2.19
CA VAL A 152 10.74 1.11 -3.55
C VAL A 152 12.21 1.52 -3.65
N GLY A 153 12.56 2.66 -3.05
CA GLY A 153 13.93 3.17 -2.99
C GLY A 153 14.88 2.19 -2.33
N CYS A 154 14.51 1.70 -1.14
CA CYS A 154 15.35 0.80 -0.37
C CYS A 154 15.52 -0.58 -1.05
N TRP A 155 14.54 -1.10 -1.79
CA TRP A 155 14.76 -2.34 -2.55
C TRP A 155 15.53 -2.12 -3.86
N LEU A 156 15.42 -0.94 -4.49
CA LEU A 156 16.11 -0.65 -5.76
C LEU A 156 17.59 -0.31 -5.56
N PHE A 157 17.87 0.36 -4.44
CA PHE A 157 19.18 0.90 -4.05
C PHE A 157 19.51 0.47 -2.62
N PRO A 158 19.68 -0.84 -2.37
CA PRO A 158 19.93 -1.37 -1.02
C PRO A 158 21.19 -0.79 -0.37
N GLU A 159 22.15 -0.32 -1.17
CA GLU A 159 23.36 0.37 -0.71
C GLU A 159 23.09 1.74 -0.07
N GLN A 160 21.94 2.36 -0.37
CA GLN A 160 21.53 3.66 0.18
C GLN A 160 20.57 3.52 1.37
N ARG A 161 20.35 2.29 1.85
CA ARG A 161 19.37 2.03 2.91
C ARG A 161 19.65 2.86 4.16
N GLU A 162 20.90 3.01 4.59
CA GLU A 162 21.22 3.76 5.82
C GLU A 162 20.96 5.26 5.67
N SER A 163 20.84 5.75 4.43
CA SER A 163 20.56 7.15 4.11
C SER A 163 19.07 7.52 4.21
N VAL A 164 18.19 6.52 4.39
CA VAL A 164 16.74 6.73 4.50
C VAL A 164 16.24 6.09 5.80
N ALA A 165 15.86 6.93 6.74
CA ALA A 165 15.11 6.53 7.94
C ALA A 165 13.61 6.51 7.64
N GLU A 166 12.83 5.85 8.52
CA GLU A 166 11.37 5.73 8.36
C GLU A 166 10.67 7.10 8.36
N ASP A 167 11.22 8.09 9.06
CA ASP A 167 10.75 9.48 9.14
C ASP A 167 11.46 10.46 8.21
N THR A 168 12.17 9.95 7.21
CA THR A 168 12.77 10.85 6.23
C THR A 168 11.66 11.56 5.48
N GLU A 169 11.66 12.90 5.53
CA GLU A 169 10.70 13.74 4.81
C GLU A 169 10.60 13.37 3.32
N GLU A 170 9.38 13.41 2.76
CA GLU A 170 9.12 12.96 1.38
C GLU A 170 10.05 13.65 0.37
N HIS A 171 10.24 14.97 0.52
CA HIS A 171 11.09 15.73 -0.38
C HIS A 171 12.54 15.24 -0.40
N ALA A 172 13.08 14.82 0.75
CA ALA A 172 14.43 14.29 0.86
C ALA A 172 14.53 12.90 0.20
N ILE A 173 13.50 12.06 0.37
CA ILE A 173 13.39 10.77 -0.33
C ILE A 173 13.38 10.99 -1.85
N TYR A 174 12.55 11.92 -2.33
CA TYR A 174 12.42 12.19 -3.76
C TYR A 174 13.71 12.77 -4.37
N ASP A 175 14.39 13.66 -3.66
CA ASP A 175 15.67 14.21 -4.10
C ASP A 175 16.77 13.14 -4.18
N LEU A 176 16.86 12.27 -3.17
CA LEU A 176 17.77 11.12 -3.17
C LEU A 176 17.49 10.20 -4.36
N LEU A 177 16.24 9.78 -4.55
CA LEU A 177 15.85 8.86 -5.63
C LEU A 177 16.03 9.48 -7.01
N TYR A 178 15.80 10.78 -7.15
CA TYR A 178 16.13 11.52 -8.36
C TYR A 178 17.63 11.42 -8.65
N LYS A 179 18.49 11.77 -7.68
CA LYS A 179 19.96 11.72 -7.82
C LYS A 179 20.45 10.32 -8.21
N LEU A 180 19.96 9.28 -7.55
CA LEU A 180 20.30 7.89 -7.85
C LEU A 180 19.83 7.45 -9.25
N GLY A 181 18.71 7.99 -9.73
CA GLY A 181 18.12 7.65 -11.02
C GLY A 181 18.70 8.38 -12.25
N ILE A 182 19.50 9.45 -12.09
CA ILE A 182 19.96 10.30 -13.21
C ILE A 182 20.85 9.54 -14.20
N GLY A 183 21.72 8.65 -13.71
CA GLY A 183 22.69 7.94 -14.54
C GLY A 183 22.03 7.09 -15.64
N LYS A 184 22.65 7.02 -16.83
CA LYS A 184 22.14 6.20 -17.96
C LYS A 184 22.01 4.72 -17.59
N ALA A 185 22.94 4.20 -16.78
CA ALA A 185 22.91 2.84 -16.26
C ALA A 185 21.71 2.57 -15.32
N GLN A 186 21.19 3.62 -14.67
CA GLN A 186 20.09 3.54 -13.71
C GLN A 186 18.72 3.81 -14.34
N LYS A 187 18.63 3.96 -15.67
CA LYS A 187 17.39 4.30 -16.38
C LYS A 187 16.23 3.35 -16.04
N ASN A 188 16.51 2.06 -15.87
CA ASN A 188 15.49 1.05 -15.55
C ASN A 188 15.05 1.07 -14.08
N LYS A 189 15.84 1.68 -13.18
CA LYS A 189 15.54 1.87 -11.76
C LYS A 189 15.01 3.29 -11.46
N ARG A 190 14.92 4.17 -12.46
CA ARG A 190 14.48 5.56 -12.28
C ARG A 190 12.98 5.62 -12.00
N ILE A 191 12.62 5.88 -10.75
CA ILE A 191 11.23 6.05 -10.31
C ILE A 191 10.84 7.52 -10.16
N ILE A 192 11.78 8.44 -9.94
CA ILE A 192 11.55 9.88 -9.83
C ILE A 192 12.27 10.63 -10.95
N ARG A 193 11.63 11.67 -11.51
CA ARG A 193 12.22 12.66 -12.40
C ARG A 193 11.91 14.06 -11.92
N LYS A 194 12.70 15.05 -12.35
CA LYS A 194 12.42 16.47 -12.12
C LYS A 194 12.02 17.13 -13.44
N SER A 195 10.91 17.86 -13.43
CA SER A 195 10.39 18.62 -14.58
C SER A 195 9.88 19.96 -14.08
N GLU A 196 10.36 21.06 -14.64
CA GLU A 196 9.96 22.43 -14.24
C GLU A 196 10.15 22.67 -12.73
N GLY A 197 11.26 22.16 -12.18
CA GLY A 197 11.56 22.30 -10.74
C GLY A 197 10.77 21.36 -9.82
N ARG A 198 9.73 20.69 -10.32
CA ARG A 198 8.89 19.76 -9.54
C ARG A 198 9.29 18.32 -9.74
N PHE A 199 9.22 17.52 -8.69
CA PHE A 199 9.36 16.07 -8.80
C PHE A 199 8.12 15.46 -9.43
N ARG A 200 8.31 14.43 -10.25
CA ARG A 200 7.24 13.64 -10.86
C ARG A 200 7.60 12.16 -10.79
N LYS A 201 6.64 11.33 -10.37
CA LYS A 201 6.75 9.87 -10.43
C LYS A 201 6.90 9.41 -11.90
N CYS A 202 7.63 8.33 -12.13
CA CYS A 202 7.87 7.72 -13.44
C CYS A 202 7.21 6.34 -13.48
N PRO A 203 5.96 6.20 -13.96
CA PRO A 203 5.19 4.95 -13.86
C PRO A 203 5.91 3.71 -14.39
N ASN A 204 6.62 3.85 -15.52
CA ASN A 204 7.42 2.76 -16.08
C ASN A 204 8.55 2.30 -15.14
N GLY A 205 9.12 3.22 -14.35
CA GLY A 205 10.09 2.92 -13.31
C GLY A 205 9.50 2.01 -12.23
N TYR A 206 8.28 2.28 -11.76
CA TYR A 206 7.61 1.45 -10.75
C TYR A 206 7.27 0.07 -11.30
N ASN A 207 6.81 0.00 -12.55
CA ASN A 207 6.56 -1.29 -13.22
C ASN A 207 7.83 -2.12 -13.38
N ASN A 208 8.98 -1.48 -13.57
CA ASN A 208 10.26 -2.18 -13.60
C ASN A 208 10.73 -2.56 -12.19
N ALA A 209 10.57 -1.66 -11.22
CA ALA A 209 10.91 -1.90 -9.83
C ALA A 209 10.12 -3.09 -9.24
N ALA A 210 8.83 -3.17 -9.56
CA ALA A 210 7.94 -4.29 -9.21
C ALA A 210 8.50 -5.64 -9.68
N LYS A 211 9.16 -5.70 -10.84
CA LYS A 211 9.79 -6.94 -11.36
C LYS A 211 11.11 -7.28 -10.68
N LEU A 212 11.72 -6.32 -9.99
CA LEU A 212 13.00 -6.47 -9.31
C LEU A 212 12.84 -6.79 -7.82
N LEU A 213 11.61 -6.72 -7.29
CA LEU A 213 11.33 -7.12 -5.92
C LEU A 213 11.62 -8.63 -5.78
N SER A 214 12.56 -8.94 -4.88
CA SER A 214 12.97 -10.29 -4.52
C SER A 214 12.71 -10.53 -3.04
N ASP A 215 12.63 -11.80 -2.63
CA ASP A 215 12.42 -12.19 -1.23
C ASP A 215 13.48 -11.57 -0.31
N LYS A 216 14.74 -11.52 -0.78
CA LYS A 216 15.83 -10.85 -0.07
C LYS A 216 15.58 -9.35 0.07
N GLY A 217 15.13 -8.68 -1.00
CA GLY A 217 14.79 -7.27 -0.97
C GLY A 217 13.63 -6.98 0.00
N TRP A 218 12.59 -7.82 0.00
CA TRP A 218 11.45 -7.71 0.91
C TRP A 218 11.85 -7.95 2.37
N TYR A 219 12.62 -9.01 2.63
CA TYR A 219 13.14 -9.31 3.96
C TYR A 219 13.99 -8.15 4.53
N MET A 220 14.81 -7.53 3.67
CA MET A 220 15.58 -6.35 4.07
C MET A 220 14.70 -5.16 4.46
N LEU A 221 13.58 -4.93 3.77
CA LEU A 221 12.61 -3.90 4.13
C LEU A 221 11.94 -4.18 5.48
N ALA A 222 11.52 -5.42 5.69
CA ALA A 222 10.87 -5.87 6.91
C ALA A 222 11.77 -5.68 8.14
N ASN A 223 13.07 -5.91 8.00
CA ASN A 223 14.02 -5.69 9.10
C ASN A 223 14.32 -4.21 9.36
N LYS A 224 14.04 -3.33 8.40
CA LYS A 224 14.41 -1.91 8.47
C LYS A 224 13.25 -1.02 8.89
N TYR A 225 12.06 -1.26 8.37
CA TYR A 225 10.91 -0.37 8.55
C TYR A 225 9.82 -1.05 9.36
N THR A 226 9.41 -0.41 10.45
CA THR A 226 8.43 -0.96 11.38
C THR A 226 7.09 -1.18 10.71
N GLN A 227 6.70 -0.32 9.77
CA GLN A 227 5.50 -0.50 8.95
C GLN A 227 5.52 -1.74 8.06
N VAL A 228 6.66 -2.06 7.43
CA VAL A 228 6.79 -3.25 6.56
C VAL A 228 6.81 -4.49 7.44
N ARG A 229 7.46 -4.37 8.60
CA ARG A 229 7.41 -5.38 9.63
C ARG A 229 5.98 -5.59 10.14
N ARG A 230 5.20 -4.56 10.42
CA ARG A 230 3.79 -4.65 10.85
C ARG A 230 2.89 -5.26 9.81
N PHE A 231 3.12 -4.88 8.54
CA PHE A 231 2.53 -5.59 7.42
C PHE A 231 2.82 -7.08 7.64
N ASN A 232 4.08 -7.48 7.79
CA ASN A 232 4.46 -8.88 8.05
C ASN A 232 4.02 -9.52 9.41
N GLU A 233 3.89 -8.76 10.50
CA GLU A 233 3.86 -9.26 11.90
C GLU A 233 2.50 -9.18 12.60
N LYS A 234 1.53 -8.34 12.18
CA LYS A 234 0.28 -8.13 12.94
C LYS A 234 -0.59 -9.41 12.97
N ASN A 235 -0.33 -10.29 13.95
CA ASN A 235 -0.88 -11.65 14.05
C ASN A 235 -0.98 -12.21 15.49
N GLU A 236 -1.05 -11.39 16.55
CA GLU A 236 -1.11 -11.90 17.94
C GLU A 236 -2.38 -11.58 18.75
N GLY A 237 -3.46 -11.08 18.14
CA GLY A 237 -4.67 -10.74 18.91
C GLY A 237 -5.99 -10.75 18.15
N ASN A 238 -6.74 -11.85 18.31
CA ASN A 238 -8.21 -11.96 18.21
C ASN A 238 -8.96 -11.01 17.24
N TYR A 239 -8.99 -11.31 15.93
CA TYR A 239 -10.16 -11.06 15.07
C TYR A 239 -10.21 -12.08 13.92
N ASN A 240 -11.41 -12.59 13.63
CA ASN A 240 -11.69 -13.69 12.69
C ASN A 240 -11.68 -13.22 11.22
N LEU A 241 -11.08 -14.06 10.37
CA LEU A 241 -11.25 -14.21 8.91
C LEU A 241 -10.92 -13.00 8.01
N ILE A 242 -9.90 -13.17 7.15
CA ILE A 242 -9.47 -12.27 6.03
C ILE A 242 -8.41 -11.19 6.38
N PHE A 243 -7.50 -11.50 7.31
CA PHE A 243 -6.14 -10.89 7.32
C PHE A 243 -5.04 -11.82 6.73
N PHE A 244 -5.45 -12.88 6.03
CA PHE A 244 -4.56 -13.93 5.52
C PHE A 244 -4.11 -13.69 4.08
N ILE A 245 -3.30 -12.66 3.87
CA ILE A 245 -2.33 -12.64 2.74
C ILE A 245 -0.97 -12.21 3.28
N LEU A 246 -0.50 -12.72 4.43
CA LEU A 246 0.93 -12.80 4.81
C LEU A 246 1.21 -14.11 5.57
N LYS A 247 2.14 -14.95 5.09
CA LYS A 247 2.53 -16.22 5.73
C LYS A 247 3.94 -16.07 6.29
N PHE A 248 4.16 -16.47 7.54
CA PHE A 248 5.45 -17.05 7.95
C PHE A 248 5.28 -18.30 8.81
N VAL A 249 6.27 -19.16 8.64
CA VAL A 249 6.58 -20.37 9.38
C VAL A 249 7.00 -20.01 10.81
N VAL A 250 6.46 -20.69 11.81
CA VAL A 250 6.89 -20.56 13.21
C VAL A 250 7.88 -21.68 13.53
N TYR A 251 9.04 -21.29 14.06
CA TYR A 251 9.98 -22.20 14.69
C TYR A 251 9.71 -22.25 16.19
N ASN A 252 9.71 -23.42 16.80
CA ASN A 252 9.68 -23.52 18.25
C ASN A 252 11.05 -23.11 18.85
N LYS A 253 11.14 -23.05 20.18
CA LYS A 253 12.37 -22.65 20.92
C LYS A 253 13.58 -23.55 20.63
N ASP A 254 13.36 -24.69 19.98
CA ASP A 254 14.38 -25.67 19.61
C ASP A 254 14.71 -25.65 18.10
N GLY A 255 14.18 -24.69 17.34
CA GLY A 255 14.46 -24.54 15.91
C GLY A 255 13.70 -25.49 14.98
N ASN A 256 12.63 -26.15 15.47
CA ASN A 256 11.79 -27.04 14.64
C ASN A 256 10.59 -26.29 14.04
N VAL A 257 10.29 -26.58 12.78
CA VAL A 257 9.12 -26.06 12.06
C VAL A 257 7.83 -26.66 12.61
N VAL A 258 6.91 -25.82 13.07
CA VAL A 258 5.56 -26.25 13.52
C VAL A 258 4.52 -25.58 12.62
N MET A 259 3.70 -26.38 11.91
CA MET A 259 2.70 -25.91 10.94
C MET A 259 1.25 -26.09 11.45
N LEU A 260 0.33 -25.29 10.88
CA LEU A 260 -1.13 -25.48 10.64
C LEU A 260 -2.15 -24.93 11.65
N ARG A 261 -2.88 -23.87 11.23
CA ARG A 261 -4.37 -23.85 11.18
C ARG A 261 -4.93 -22.58 10.53
N LEU A 262 -5.38 -22.68 9.28
CA LEU A 262 -6.56 -21.99 8.70
C LEU A 262 -6.73 -22.40 7.23
N LEU A 263 -7.16 -23.65 7.02
CA LEU A 263 -7.71 -24.17 5.76
C LEU A 263 -8.83 -25.20 6.02
N ASN A 264 -9.61 -25.08 7.09
CA ASN A 264 -10.75 -25.99 7.37
C ASN A 264 -12.11 -25.40 6.92
N LYS A 265 -12.15 -24.50 5.94
CA LYS A 265 -13.42 -23.94 5.42
C LYS A 265 -13.51 -23.81 3.90
N LEU A 266 -12.60 -24.45 3.16
CA LEU A 266 -12.58 -24.41 1.69
C LEU A 266 -12.56 -25.80 1.03
N ASP A 267 -12.78 -26.87 1.81
CA ASP A 267 -12.94 -28.26 1.33
C ASP A 267 -14.30 -28.87 1.76
N ASP A 268 -15.35 -28.04 1.87
CA ASP A 268 -16.75 -28.50 1.86
C ASP A 268 -17.49 -27.87 0.69
#